data_AF-A0AAN8FS65-F1
#
_entry.id   AF-A0AAN8FS65-F1
#
_cell.length_a   1.000
_cell.length_b   1.000
_cell.length_c   1.000
_cell.angle_alpha   90.00
_cell.angle_beta   90.00
_cell.angle_gamma   90.00
#
_symmetry.space_group_name_H-M   'P 1'
#
loop_
_entity.id
_entity.type
_entity.pdbx_description
1 polymer ?
#
loop_
_entity_poly.entity_id
_entity_poly.type
_entity_poly.pdbx_seq_one_letter_code
_entity_poly.pdbx_strand_id
1 'polypeptide(L)'
;MKIGLVVQLFCSFSFVFAAKAPVTSAKSKLCGNDKCDEILFKAKVKRVMGSTHEAFLSLTEGALIDVTAVKFSDRTDLMEGVLADGSRGNFYIGAIDIGSYIEFLRNAIQQKKELKEISQDRNDV
;
A
#
# COMPACT_ATOMS: atom_id res chain seq x y z
N MET A 1 12.08 -65.05 -26.94
CA MET A 1 10.67 -64.58 -26.90
C MET A 1 10.22 -64.66 -25.44
N LYS A 2 9.84 -63.60 -24.73
CA LYS A 2 9.10 -62.39 -25.11
C LYS A 2 9.76 -61.14 -24.53
N ILE A 3 10.03 -60.22 -25.44
CA ILE A 3 10.39 -58.82 -25.23
C ILE A 3 9.07 -58.11 -24.89
N GLY A 4 9.04 -57.29 -23.84
CA GLY A 4 7.92 -56.38 -23.61
C GLY A 4 7.40 -56.37 -22.18
N LEU A 5 8.18 -55.84 -21.23
CA LEU A 5 7.64 -55.36 -19.96
C LEU A 5 8.52 -54.31 -19.28
N VAL A 6 9.16 -53.42 -20.06
CA VAL A 6 10.01 -52.34 -19.48
C VAL A 6 9.77 -51.01 -20.21
N VAL A 7 8.53 -50.72 -20.61
CA VAL A 7 8.16 -49.46 -21.32
C VAL A 7 6.89 -48.85 -20.74
N GLN A 8 6.74 -48.82 -19.41
CA GLN A 8 5.54 -48.19 -18.84
C GLN A 8 5.70 -47.52 -17.47
N LEU A 9 6.93 -47.35 -16.97
CA LEU A 9 7.14 -46.75 -15.63
C LEU A 9 8.02 -45.50 -15.60
N PHE A 10 8.36 -44.91 -16.76
CA PHE A 10 9.23 -43.73 -16.83
C PHE A 10 8.54 -42.43 -17.29
N CYS A 11 7.23 -42.44 -17.52
CA CYS A 11 6.47 -41.26 -17.99
C CYS A 11 5.71 -40.49 -16.89
N SER A 12 6.03 -40.68 -15.61
CA SER A 12 5.33 -39.99 -14.50
C SER A 12 6.15 -38.89 -13.81
N PHE A 13 7.37 -38.61 -14.25
CA PHE A 13 8.09 -37.41 -13.82
C PHE A 13 7.53 -36.19 -14.55
N SER A 14 6.37 -35.73 -14.08
CA SER A 14 5.92 -34.37 -14.34
C SER A 14 6.98 -33.44 -13.77
N PHE A 15 7.82 -32.87 -14.63
CA PHE A 15 8.62 -31.70 -14.27
C PHE A 15 7.63 -30.59 -13.91
N VAL A 16 7.36 -30.46 -12.61
CA VAL A 16 6.70 -29.28 -12.07
C VAL A 16 7.70 -28.16 -12.27
N PHE A 17 7.58 -27.47 -13.39
CA PHE A 17 8.20 -26.16 -13.55
C PHE A 17 7.59 -25.28 -12.47
N ALA A 18 8.32 -25.11 -11.36
CA ALA A 18 8.02 -24.09 -10.37
C ALA A 18 8.03 -22.75 -11.12
N ALA A 19 6.84 -22.21 -11.41
CA ALA A 19 6.71 -20.90 -11.99
C ALA A 19 7.48 -19.92 -11.10
N LYS A 20 8.37 -19.13 -11.71
CA LYS A 20 9.10 -18.08 -11.00
C LYS A 20 8.06 -17.21 -10.30
N ALA A 21 8.16 -17.06 -8.98
CA ALA A 21 7.22 -16.26 -8.21
C ALA A 21 7.06 -14.90 -8.91
N PRO A 22 5.82 -14.40 -9.08
CA PRO A 22 5.62 -13.12 -9.71
C PRO A 22 6.47 -12.08 -8.99
N VAL A 23 7.18 -11.24 -9.76
CA VAL A 23 7.91 -10.10 -9.20
C VAL A 23 6.85 -9.09 -8.76
N THR A 24 6.30 -9.29 -7.57
CA THR A 24 5.36 -8.35 -6.95
C THR A 24 6.17 -7.24 -6.32
N SER A 25 5.80 -5.98 -6.56
CA SER A 25 6.39 -4.85 -5.85
C SER A 25 6.28 -5.10 -4.34
N ALA A 26 7.40 -4.98 -3.63
CA ALA A 26 7.37 -4.97 -2.17
C ALA A 26 6.40 -3.87 -1.72
N LYS A 27 5.54 -4.18 -0.74
CA LYS A 27 4.59 -3.21 -0.20
C LYS A 27 5.36 -2.31 0.74
N SER A 28 5.43 -1.02 0.43
CA SER A 28 6.12 -0.03 1.26
C SER A 28 5.27 1.22 1.45
N LYS A 29 5.64 2.08 2.39
CA LYS A 29 4.97 3.36 2.60
C LYS A 29 5.99 4.44 2.89
N LEU A 30 5.70 5.65 2.43
CA LEU A 30 6.50 6.83 2.65
C LEU A 30 5.98 7.59 3.87
N CYS A 31 6.83 7.80 4.86
CA CYS A 31 6.51 8.44 6.13
C CYS A 31 7.47 9.60 6.44
N GLY A 32 7.08 10.51 7.33
CA GLY A 32 7.98 11.57 7.80
C GLY A 32 9.08 11.05 8.74
N ASN A 33 8.78 9.96 9.45
CA ASN A 33 9.70 9.30 10.39
C ASN A 33 9.44 7.79 10.45
N ASP A 34 10.26 7.08 11.21
CA ASP A 34 10.23 5.60 11.31
C ASP A 34 8.95 5.06 11.99
N LYS A 35 8.19 5.93 12.70
CA LYS A 35 6.94 5.57 13.38
C LYS A 35 5.70 5.86 12.55
N CYS A 36 5.82 6.56 11.43
CA CYS A 36 4.71 7.04 10.61
C CYS A 36 3.63 7.79 11.41
N ASP A 37 4.06 8.57 12.42
CA ASP A 37 3.19 9.43 13.22
C ASP A 37 3.32 10.91 12.87
N GLU A 38 4.38 11.31 12.14
CA GLU A 38 4.50 12.65 11.58
C GLU A 38 3.43 12.90 10.51
N ILE A 39 2.78 14.06 10.61
CA ILE A 39 1.84 14.54 9.61
C ILE A 39 2.61 15.06 8.39
N LEU A 40 2.40 14.43 7.24
CA LEU A 40 2.96 14.86 5.96
C LEU A 40 2.25 16.13 5.47
N PHE A 41 0.92 16.11 5.49
CA PHE A 41 0.06 17.23 5.13
C PHE A 41 -1.36 17.03 5.66
N LYS A 42 -2.13 18.11 5.71
CA LYS A 42 -3.56 18.09 6.03
C LYS A 42 -4.37 18.25 4.76
N ALA A 43 -5.45 17.50 4.63
CA ALA A 43 -6.34 17.60 3.46
C ALA A 43 -7.80 17.63 3.88
N LYS A 44 -8.63 18.26 3.05
CA LYS A 44 -10.09 18.22 3.20
C LYS A 44 -10.65 17.05 2.43
N VAL A 45 -11.55 16.29 3.05
CA VAL A 45 -12.31 15.24 2.38
C VAL A 45 -13.32 15.89 1.43
N LYS A 46 -13.27 15.53 0.15
CA LYS A 46 -14.16 16.06 -0.90
C LYS A 46 -15.25 15.07 -1.32
N ARG A 47 -15.14 13.80 -0.90
CA ARG A 47 -16.10 12.75 -1.21
C ARG A 47 -16.28 11.84 0.00
N VAL A 48 -17.53 11.52 0.30
CA VAL A 48 -17.87 10.52 1.31
C VAL A 48 -17.30 9.16 0.91
N MET A 49 -16.73 8.45 1.88
CA MET A 49 -16.25 7.08 1.73
C MET A 49 -16.77 6.25 2.89
N GLY A 50 -17.70 5.35 2.65
CA GLY A 50 -18.13 4.36 3.64
C GLY A 50 -17.22 3.14 3.59
N SER A 51 -16.73 2.67 4.74
CA SER A 51 -15.98 1.42 4.85
C SER A 51 -16.44 0.61 6.05
N THR A 52 -16.60 -0.69 5.85
CA THR A 52 -16.85 -1.67 6.92
C THR A 52 -15.59 -2.42 7.34
N HIS A 53 -14.49 -2.25 6.60
CA HIS A 53 -13.23 -2.91 6.92
C HIS A 53 -12.43 -2.08 7.94
N GLU A 54 -11.99 -2.73 9.02
CA GLU A 54 -11.25 -2.10 10.14
C GLU A 54 -9.99 -1.32 9.72
N ALA A 55 -9.34 -1.74 8.63
CA ALA A 55 -8.13 -1.10 8.12
C ALA A 55 -8.43 0.21 7.38
N PHE A 56 -9.69 0.51 7.08
CA PHE A 56 -10.08 1.64 6.25
C PHE A 56 -10.95 2.62 7.03
N LEU A 57 -10.66 3.90 6.85
CA LEU A 57 -11.46 4.97 7.42
C LEU A 57 -12.80 5.09 6.70
N SER A 58 -13.84 5.41 7.46
CA SER A 58 -15.06 6.00 6.91
C SER A 58 -14.91 7.51 6.90
N LEU A 59 -14.93 8.12 5.72
CA LEU A 59 -14.73 9.55 5.53
C LEU A 59 -16.05 10.26 5.28
N THR A 60 -16.23 11.40 5.95
CA THR A 60 -17.35 12.32 5.73
C THR A 60 -16.87 13.53 4.95
N GLU A 61 -17.65 13.97 3.97
CA GLU A 61 -17.33 15.16 3.19
C GLU A 61 -17.16 16.39 4.08
N GLY A 62 -16.13 17.19 3.79
CA GLY A 62 -15.79 18.39 4.54
C GLY A 62 -14.91 18.15 5.76
N ALA A 63 -14.75 16.91 6.22
CA ALA A 63 -13.83 16.58 7.30
C ALA A 63 -12.38 16.91 6.94
N LEU A 64 -11.57 17.23 7.95
CA LEU A 64 -10.13 17.33 7.82
C LEU A 64 -9.48 16.00 8.20
N ILE A 65 -8.50 15.60 7.40
CA ILE A 65 -7.68 14.40 7.65
C ILE A 65 -6.21 14.80 7.68
N ASP A 66 -5.52 14.30 8.69
CA ASP A 66 -4.07 14.44 8.85
C ASP A 66 -3.41 13.23 8.17
N VAL A 67 -2.77 13.44 7.03
CA VAL A 67 -2.15 12.36 6.25
C VAL A 67 -0.77 12.07 6.80
N THR A 68 -0.52 10.82 7.19
CA THR A 68 0.73 10.40 7.84
C THR A 68 1.59 9.49 6.98
N ALA A 69 1.00 8.83 5.97
CA ALA A 69 1.76 8.00 5.04
C ALA A 69 1.16 7.94 3.63
N VAL A 70 2.03 7.82 2.63
CA VAL A 70 1.65 7.52 1.24
C VAL A 70 2.04 6.07 0.95
N LYS A 71 1.08 5.21 0.55
CA LYS A 71 1.34 3.78 0.40
C LYS A 71 1.70 3.43 -1.03
N PHE A 72 2.75 2.65 -1.18
CA PHE A 72 3.13 2.00 -2.43
C PHE A 72 2.77 0.51 -2.33
N SER A 73 1.77 0.10 -3.11
CA SER A 73 1.33 -1.28 -3.17
C SER A 73 0.80 -1.60 -4.55
N ASP A 74 0.46 -2.87 -4.75
CA ASP A 74 -0.33 -3.36 -5.89
C ASP A 74 -1.70 -2.69 -6.01
N ARG A 75 -2.24 -2.16 -4.91
CA ARG A 75 -3.42 -1.29 -4.92
C ARG A 75 -3.01 0.16 -5.15
N THR A 76 -3.55 0.75 -6.22
CA THR A 76 -3.28 2.14 -6.57
C THR A 76 -3.87 3.08 -5.54
N ASP A 77 -3.12 4.13 -5.22
CA ASP A 77 -3.62 5.37 -4.64
C ASP A 77 -4.16 5.33 -3.20
N LEU A 78 -3.58 4.48 -2.34
CA LEU A 78 -3.90 4.45 -0.91
C LEU A 78 -2.99 5.35 -0.08
N MET A 79 -3.56 5.97 0.94
CA MET A 79 -2.86 6.75 1.97
C MET A 79 -3.31 6.30 3.36
N GLU A 80 -2.48 6.57 4.37
CA GLU A 80 -2.86 6.45 5.79
C GLU A 80 -3.07 7.85 6.37
N GLY A 81 -4.12 8.00 7.17
CA GLY A 81 -4.39 9.26 7.84
C GLY A 81 -5.10 9.09 9.17
N VAL A 82 -5.25 10.21 9.86
CA VAL A 82 -5.88 10.32 11.18
C VAL A 82 -6.97 11.38 11.12
N LEU A 83 -8.16 11.03 11.58
CA LEU A 83 -9.29 11.94 11.72
C LEU A 83 -9.24 12.68 13.07
N ALA A 84 -10.04 13.74 13.22
CA ALA A 84 -10.09 14.54 14.43
C ALA A 84 -10.54 13.76 15.69
N ASP A 85 -11.26 12.65 15.52
CA ASP A 85 -11.66 11.74 16.61
C ASP A 85 -10.55 10.76 17.01
N GLY A 86 -9.37 10.83 16.38
CA GLY A 86 -8.24 9.94 16.61
C GLY A 86 -8.27 8.65 15.79
N SER A 87 -9.34 8.39 15.02
CA SER A 87 -9.44 7.21 14.16
C SER A 87 -8.33 7.25 13.09
N ARG A 88 -7.55 6.17 13.00
CA ARG A 88 -6.45 6.02 12.03
C ARG A 88 -6.75 4.87 11.07
N GLY A 89 -6.47 5.07 9.79
CA GLY A 89 -6.64 4.00 8.80
C GLY A 89 -6.33 4.42 7.38
N ASN A 90 -6.55 3.48 6.46
CA ASN A 90 -6.35 3.67 5.03
C ASN A 90 -7.52 4.44 4.40
N PHE A 91 -7.23 5.21 3.36
CA PHE A 91 -8.24 5.80 2.50
C PHE A 91 -7.67 6.00 1.09
N TYR A 92 -8.56 6.18 0.10
CA TYR A 92 -8.15 6.47 -1.27
C TYR A 92 -7.85 7.95 -1.46
N ILE A 93 -6.77 8.29 -2.17
CA ILE A 93 -6.41 9.68 -2.51
C ILE A 93 -7.57 10.42 -3.19
N GLY A 94 -8.41 9.70 -3.94
CA GLY A 94 -9.58 10.24 -4.63
C GLY A 94 -10.65 10.81 -3.70
N ALA A 95 -10.62 10.47 -2.41
CA ALA A 95 -11.55 10.97 -1.40
C ALA A 95 -11.17 12.37 -0.87
N ILE A 96 -9.92 12.81 -1.06
CA ILE A 96 -9.45 14.11 -0.57
C ILE A 96 -9.27 15.13 -1.71
N ASP A 97 -9.21 16.40 -1.34
CA ASP A 97 -8.67 17.44 -2.22
C ASP A 97 -7.21 17.14 -2.55
N ILE A 98 -6.93 16.95 -3.84
CA ILE A 98 -5.60 16.61 -4.35
C ILE A 98 -4.65 17.80 -4.29
N GLY A 99 -5.17 19.04 -4.20
CA GLY A 99 -4.37 20.25 -4.12
C GLY A 99 -3.36 20.22 -2.97
N SER A 100 -3.79 19.80 -1.78
CA SER A 100 -2.92 19.68 -0.60
C SER A 100 -1.79 18.67 -0.80
N TYR A 101 -2.05 17.58 -1.52
CA TYR A 101 -1.00 16.59 -1.84
C TYR A 101 0.01 17.16 -2.84
N ILE A 102 -0.45 17.86 -3.88
CA ILE A 102 0.43 18.50 -4.86
C ILE A 102 1.31 19.56 -4.19
N GLU A 103 0.72 20.37 -3.30
CA GLU A 103 1.45 21.37 -2.52
C GLU A 103 2.51 20.72 -1.62
N PHE A 104 2.15 19.64 -0.93
CA PHE A 104 3.09 18.84 -0.16
C PHE A 104 4.28 18.37 -1.00
N LEU A 105 4.03 17.80 -2.19
CA LEU A 105 5.11 17.35 -3.08
C LEU A 105 6.02 18.50 -3.52
N ARG A 106 5.44 19.64 -3.89
CA ARG A 106 6.22 20.84 -4.27
C ARG A 106 7.09 21.31 -3.11
N ASN A 107 6.53 21.41 -1.92
CA ASN A 107 7.24 21.83 -0.72
C ASN A 107 8.32 20.82 -0.33
N ALA A 108 8.05 19.52 -0.42
CA ALA A 108 9.01 18.47 -0.14
C ALA A 108 10.24 18.56 -1.07
N ILE A 109 10.01 18.82 -2.37
CA ILE A 109 11.09 19.03 -3.34
C ILE A 109 11.89 20.31 -3.00
N GLN A 110 11.20 21.43 -2.79
CA GLN A 110 11.83 22.72 -2.52
C GLN A 110 12.67 22.71 -1.24
N GLN A 111 12.15 22.10 -0.18
CA GLN A 111 12.80 22.03 1.13
C GLN A 111 13.76 20.85 1.25
N LYS A 112 13.90 20.02 0.19
CA LYS A 112 14.66 18.76 0.24
C LYS A 112 14.25 17.90 1.43
N LYS A 113 12.95 17.81 1.68
CA LYS A 113 12.40 17.06 2.81
C LYS A 113 12.81 15.60 2.66
N GLU A 114 13.51 15.08 3.67
CA GLU A 114 13.79 13.66 3.77
C GLU A 114 12.55 12.92 4.26
N LEU A 115 12.24 11.81 3.60
CA LEU A 115 11.14 10.92 3.95
C LEU A 115 11.69 9.50 4.09
N LYS A 116 11.05 8.71 4.95
CA LYS A 116 11.45 7.33 5.23
C LYS A 116 10.55 6.38 4.47
N GLU A 117 11.17 5.49 3.69
CA GLU A 117 10.47 4.34 3.13
C GLU A 117 10.45 3.22 4.17
N ILE A 118 9.25 2.76 4.52
CA ILE A 118 9.01 1.74 5.53
C ILE A 118 8.36 0.53 4.85
N SER A 119 8.90 -0.67 5.06
CA SER A 119 8.26 -1.89 4.58
C SER A 119 6.93 -2.14 5.28
N GLN A 120 5.96 -2.65 4.54
CA GLN A 120 4.69 -3.14 5.06
C GLN A 120 4.63 -4.67 5.14
N ASP A 121 5.68 -5.37 4.70
CA ASP A 121 5.78 -6.81 4.90
C ASP A 121 6.12 -7.11 6.36
N ARG A 122 5.39 -8.06 6.96
CA ARG A 122 5.62 -8.47 8.35
C ARG A 122 6.96 -9.16 8.53
N ASN A 123 7.56 -9.68 7.46
CA ASN A 123 8.86 -10.34 7.50
C ASN A 123 10.03 -9.36 7.52
N ASP A 124 9.80 -8.08 7.21
CA ASP A 124 10.81 -7.03 7.13
C ASP A 124 10.88 -6.15 8.40
N VAL A 125 9.98 -6.37 9.37
CA VAL A 125 9.80 -5.56 10.59
C VAL A 125 10.23 -6.32 11.83
#